data_AF-A0A6P3F963-F1
#
_entry.id   AF-A0A6P3F963-F1
#
_cell.length_a   1.000
_cell.length_b   1.000
_cell.length_c   1.000
_cell.angle_alpha   90.00
_cell.angle_beta   90.00
_cell.angle_gamma   90.00
#
_symmetry.space_group_name_H-M   'P 1'
#
loop_
_entity.id
_entity.type
_entity.pdbx_description
1 polymer ?
#
loop_
_entity_poly.entity_id
_entity_poly.type
_entity_poly.pdbx_seq_one_letter_code
_entity_poly.pdbx_strand_id
1 'polypeptide(L)'
;MRLPRLLRLLLLALLGAGRVGAGGAQTPASSSPGFLEFSVGKFSYFQLNKAFPQEAVLSHISSNTSFLIFQIHSQYQNTTVSYSRTVLPSTSGTGNDRGLVSILRPEQSMCTWYLESLDAKPVQSVAIPLSYSERDPVPGGCNLEFDLDIDPNIYLEYNFFETTIKFAPANLGYARDAAPPPCDAGMGLESRWRLQYHVYQYFLPENDLTEDVLLQHLRRMAQVAQVMANAVKVLTLTANDKTSVSFSSLRGQGVIYNVIVWDPLLNTSAAYVPAHTYACRFEALEGGCSSLGRVSTKVFFTLFALLGLFVCFFGHRFWKTELFFIGFIFMGFFFYILITRLTLLKYDARLILTATVGSVGGIFLVAVWWRFGTLALCMLCAGLVLGFLVSAATFFTPLGNLKVFRDDGVFWVTFSCITLFIPVVFLGCLRILNILTCGVVGSYSVVLAVDSYMYTSLSYITLNVLRRALNPDFRRAFTSVPSQTNDFVILAVWAMLAVSGITLQIRRERGRPPFPPHPYKLWKQERERRITNILDPSYHIPPLRERLYGRLTQIKDLFRKEQPAGERTPLLL
;
A
#
# COMPACT_ATOMS: atom_id res chain seq x y z
N MET A 1 38.32 -15.30 6.91
CA MET A 1 37.10 -14.55 6.52
C MET A 1 36.81 -13.50 7.58
N ARG A 2 37.17 -12.23 7.34
CA ARG A 2 36.90 -11.12 8.26
C ARG A 2 35.78 -10.28 7.67
N LEU A 3 34.62 -10.29 8.33
CA LEU A 3 33.50 -9.39 8.05
C LEU A 3 34.00 -7.94 8.20
N PRO A 4 33.73 -7.02 7.25
CA PRO A 4 34.23 -5.65 7.33
C PRO A 4 33.64 -4.92 8.55
N ARG A 5 34.50 -4.22 9.31
CA ARG A 5 34.15 -3.48 10.55
C ARG A 5 32.94 -2.55 10.40
N LEU A 6 32.66 -2.07 9.18
CA LEU A 6 31.49 -1.25 8.87
C LEU A 6 30.15 -1.98 9.12
N LEU A 7 30.07 -3.27 8.84
CA LEU A 7 28.85 -4.06 9.02
C LEU A 7 28.55 -4.32 10.51
N ARG A 8 29.59 -4.45 11.33
CA ARG A 8 29.46 -4.55 12.80
C ARG A 8 29.03 -3.24 13.43
N LEU A 9 29.52 -2.11 12.94
CA LEU A 9 29.10 -0.77 13.38
C LEU A 9 27.64 -0.47 13.00
N LEU A 10 27.19 -0.91 11.83
CA LEU A 10 25.77 -0.79 11.46
C LEU A 10 24.85 -1.67 12.32
N LEU A 11 25.27 -2.90 12.64
CA LEU A 11 24.50 -3.80 13.53
C LEU A 11 24.44 -3.28 14.97
N LEU A 12 25.49 -2.63 15.46
CA LEU A 12 25.50 -2.00 16.78
C LEU A 12 24.69 -0.70 16.83
N ALA A 13 24.64 0.07 15.74
CA ALA A 13 23.76 1.23 15.61
C ALA A 13 22.26 0.83 15.54
N LEU A 14 21.95 -0.28 14.88
CA LEU A 14 20.60 -0.85 14.81
C LEU A 14 20.10 -1.41 16.16
N LEU A 15 21.01 -1.84 17.04
CA LEU A 15 20.67 -2.35 18.38
C LEU A 15 20.66 -1.27 19.48
N GLY A 16 21.20 -0.08 19.22
CA GLY A 16 21.36 1.00 20.21
C GLY A 16 20.28 2.08 20.21
N ALA A 17 19.42 2.15 19.19
CA ALA A 17 18.45 3.24 19.02
C ALA A 17 17.07 3.01 19.69
N GLY A 18 16.86 1.86 20.34
CA GLY A 18 15.58 1.47 20.95
C GLY A 18 15.49 1.71 22.46
N ARG A 19 15.82 2.91 22.96
CA ARG A 19 15.48 3.31 24.34
C ARG A 19 15.14 4.79 24.40
N VAL A 20 13.88 5.11 24.15
CA VAL A 20 13.28 6.38 24.55
C VAL A 20 12.45 6.13 25.81
N GLY A 21 12.67 6.98 26.80
CA GLY A 21 12.30 6.77 28.20
C GLY A 21 10.81 6.62 28.47
N ALA A 22 10.50 5.72 29.39
CA ALA A 22 9.24 5.65 30.09
C ALA A 22 9.11 6.91 30.97
N GLY A 23 8.22 7.82 30.56
CA GLY A 23 7.82 8.99 31.34
C GLY A 23 6.31 9.02 31.49
N GLY A 24 5.84 8.93 32.74
CA GLY A 24 4.47 9.25 33.15
C GLY A 24 3.53 8.06 33.29
N ALA A 25 3.60 7.37 34.44
CA ALA A 25 2.50 6.55 34.92
C ALA A 25 1.24 7.45 35.09
N GLN A 26 0.12 7.04 34.49
CA GLN A 26 -1.19 7.69 34.69
C GLN A 26 -2.17 6.68 35.29
N THR A 27 -2.95 7.18 36.23
CA THR A 27 -3.79 6.48 37.19
C THR A 27 -4.95 5.71 36.54
N PRO A 28 -5.20 4.45 36.95
CA PRO A 28 -6.46 3.78 36.64
C PRO A 28 -7.64 4.56 37.24
N ALA A 29 -8.77 4.62 36.54
CA ALA A 29 -10.01 5.17 37.08
C ALA A 29 -10.39 4.38 38.36
N SER A 30 -10.85 5.07 39.40
CA SER A 30 -11.29 4.41 40.64
C SER A 30 -12.52 3.55 40.34
N SER A 31 -12.32 2.24 40.22
CA SER A 31 -13.37 1.29 39.87
C SER A 31 -14.10 0.78 41.12
N SER A 32 -15.27 1.32 41.40
CA SER A 32 -16.33 0.59 42.12
C SER A 32 -17.14 -0.21 41.09
N PRO A 33 -17.59 -1.44 41.39
CA PRO A 33 -18.27 -2.29 40.41
C PRO A 33 -19.52 -1.59 39.84
N GLY A 34 -19.51 -1.36 38.52
CA GLY A 34 -20.62 -0.76 37.76
C GLY A 34 -20.52 0.75 37.50
N PHE A 35 -19.51 1.46 38.04
CA PHE A 35 -19.41 2.92 37.94
C PHE A 35 -18.02 3.39 37.51
N LEU A 36 -17.96 4.28 36.52
CA LEU A 36 -16.74 4.93 36.03
C LEU A 36 -16.88 6.45 36.11
N GLU A 37 -16.04 7.09 36.92
CA GLU A 37 -15.95 8.55 36.96
C GLU A 37 -14.90 9.07 35.97
N PHE A 38 -15.29 10.05 35.17
CA PHE A 38 -14.44 10.69 34.17
C PHE A 38 -14.16 12.15 34.54
N SER A 39 -13.08 12.69 33.97
CA SER A 39 -12.78 14.12 34.03
C SER A 39 -12.64 14.66 32.60
N VAL A 40 -13.09 15.90 32.39
CA VAL A 40 -12.97 16.58 31.09
C VAL A 40 -11.53 16.55 30.59
N GLY A 41 -11.35 16.14 29.34
CA GLY A 41 -10.07 16.15 28.64
C GLY A 41 -9.06 15.10 29.10
N LYS A 42 -9.41 14.22 30.04
CA LYS A 42 -8.55 13.12 30.50
C LYS A 42 -8.97 11.80 29.86
N PHE A 43 -7.99 11.03 29.40
CA PHE A 43 -8.20 9.68 28.89
C PHE A 43 -8.25 8.68 30.04
N SER A 44 -9.31 7.88 30.10
CA SER A 44 -9.45 6.80 31.08
C SER A 44 -9.41 5.46 30.37
N TYR A 45 -8.65 4.53 30.93
CA TYR A 45 -8.46 3.16 30.43
C TYR A 45 -9.24 2.20 31.31
N PHE A 46 -10.01 1.33 30.68
CA PHE A 46 -10.85 0.36 31.38
C PHE A 46 -11.15 -0.85 30.49
N GLN A 47 -11.71 -1.89 31.10
CA GLN A 47 -12.16 -3.07 30.38
C GLN A 47 -13.68 -3.19 30.49
N LEU A 48 -14.32 -3.39 29.35
CA LEU A 48 -15.76 -3.66 29.27
C LEU A 48 -16.01 -5.16 29.21
N ASN A 49 -16.92 -5.63 30.05
CA ASN A 49 -17.33 -7.01 30.13
C ASN A 49 -18.82 -7.13 29.81
N LYS A 50 -19.18 -8.11 28.98
CA LYS A 50 -20.59 -8.38 28.60
C LYS A 50 -21.54 -8.55 29.79
N ALA A 51 -21.07 -9.16 30.87
CA ALA A 51 -21.91 -9.43 32.04
C ALA A 51 -22.23 -8.18 32.87
N PHE A 52 -21.48 -7.10 32.70
CA PHE A 52 -21.57 -5.92 33.57
C PHE A 52 -21.47 -4.63 32.73
N PRO A 53 -22.62 -4.10 32.24
CA PRO A 53 -22.63 -2.77 31.66
C PRO A 53 -22.17 -1.74 32.70
N GLN A 54 -21.44 -0.72 32.26
CA GLN A 54 -20.84 0.28 33.13
C GLN A 54 -21.52 1.64 32.93
N GLU A 55 -21.77 2.33 34.03
CA GLU A 55 -22.29 3.69 34.03
C GLU A 55 -21.11 4.67 34.07
N ALA A 56 -20.99 5.49 33.03
CA ALA A 56 -19.96 6.50 32.87
C ALA A 56 -20.50 7.86 33.29
N VAL A 57 -19.86 8.50 34.26
CA VAL A 57 -20.33 9.76 34.84
C VAL A 57 -19.25 10.82 34.73
N LEU A 58 -19.67 12.00 34.29
CA LEU A 58 -18.88 13.22 34.36
C LEU A 58 -19.57 14.21 35.29
N SER A 59 -18.88 14.59 36.36
CA SER A 59 -19.29 15.58 37.35
C SER A 59 -18.58 16.93 37.11
N HIS A 60 -19.04 17.99 37.77
CA HIS A 60 -18.41 19.32 37.78
C HIS A 60 -18.25 19.97 36.40
N ILE A 61 -19.27 19.87 35.55
CA ILE A 61 -19.26 20.54 34.24
C ILE A 61 -19.39 22.07 34.41
N SER A 62 -18.47 22.81 33.79
CA SER A 62 -18.49 24.29 33.80
C SER A 62 -19.73 24.86 33.13
N SER A 63 -20.24 25.99 33.63
CA SER A 63 -21.37 26.73 33.04
C SER A 63 -21.10 27.25 31.63
N ASN A 64 -19.82 27.48 31.28
CA ASN A 64 -19.41 28.01 29.97
C ASN A 64 -19.40 26.94 28.86
N THR A 65 -19.57 25.68 29.21
CA THR A 65 -19.65 24.56 28.25
C THR A 65 -21.07 24.46 27.72
N SER A 66 -21.31 24.45 26.41
CA SER A 66 -22.67 24.26 25.85
C SER A 66 -22.98 22.80 25.56
N PHE A 67 -21.99 22.04 25.09
CA PHE A 67 -22.13 20.62 24.80
C PHE A 67 -20.86 19.83 25.10
N LEU A 68 -21.03 18.51 25.24
CA LEU A 68 -19.96 17.55 25.43
C LEU A 68 -19.94 16.54 24.30
N ILE A 69 -18.74 16.11 23.92
CA ILE A 69 -18.55 14.92 23.09
C ILE A 69 -17.89 13.86 23.95
N PHE A 70 -18.63 12.80 24.25
CA PHE A 70 -18.07 11.62 24.90
C PHE A 70 -17.70 10.61 23.82
N GLN A 71 -16.45 10.17 23.78
CA GLN A 71 -15.98 9.18 22.82
C GLN A 71 -15.36 7.98 23.53
N ILE A 72 -15.57 6.79 22.95
CA ILE A 72 -15.01 5.51 23.35
C ILE A 72 -14.34 4.85 22.14
N HIS A 73 -13.18 4.26 22.40
CA HIS A 73 -12.37 3.59 21.38
C HIS A 73 -11.88 2.22 21.86
N SER A 74 -11.92 1.26 20.96
CA SER A 74 -11.40 -0.11 21.10
C SER A 74 -10.69 -0.52 19.80
N GLN A 75 -9.80 -1.52 19.83
CA GLN A 75 -9.01 -1.83 18.64
C GLN A 75 -9.82 -2.42 17.48
N TYR A 76 -10.52 -3.52 17.73
CA TYR A 76 -11.26 -4.23 16.69
C TYR A 76 -12.61 -4.81 17.14
N GLN A 77 -12.85 -4.85 18.44
CA GLN A 77 -14.05 -5.38 19.09
C GLN A 77 -15.06 -4.26 19.30
N ASN A 78 -16.33 -4.51 19.03
CA ASN A 78 -17.34 -3.46 19.07
C ASN A 78 -17.69 -3.11 20.52
N THR A 79 -17.77 -1.81 20.78
CA THR A 79 -18.32 -1.25 22.01
C THR A 79 -19.55 -0.43 21.69
N THR A 80 -20.50 -0.35 22.61
CA THR A 80 -21.68 0.49 22.48
C THR A 80 -21.65 1.56 23.56
N VAL A 81 -21.95 2.79 23.15
CA VAL A 81 -22.21 3.91 24.05
C VAL A 81 -23.64 4.40 23.83
N SER A 82 -24.38 4.66 24.91
CA SER A 82 -25.77 5.12 24.85
C SER A 82 -26.11 6.19 25.88
N TYR A 83 -27.11 7.02 25.59
CA TYR A 83 -27.67 7.98 26.56
C TYR A 83 -28.52 7.30 27.65
N SER A 84 -29.09 6.12 27.35
CA SER A 84 -29.99 5.38 28.22
C SER A 84 -29.56 3.92 28.37
N ARG A 85 -29.95 3.27 29.48
CA ARG A 85 -29.72 1.83 29.70
C ARG A 85 -30.34 0.95 28.61
N THR A 86 -31.46 1.39 28.05
CA THR A 86 -32.06 0.77 26.87
C THR A 86 -31.36 1.30 25.63
N VAL A 87 -30.80 0.38 24.85
CA VAL A 87 -30.08 0.69 23.61
C VAL A 87 -31.09 0.85 22.49
N LEU A 88 -31.26 2.06 21.97
CA LEU A 88 -32.04 2.34 20.78
C LEU A 88 -31.13 2.93 19.70
N PRO A 89 -31.40 2.68 18.40
CA PRO A 89 -30.56 3.18 17.31
C PRO A 89 -30.36 4.70 17.33
N SER A 90 -31.39 5.47 17.69
CA SER A 90 -31.30 6.95 17.75
C SER A 90 -30.59 7.49 18.99
N THR A 91 -30.34 6.65 19.99
CA THR A 91 -29.76 7.06 21.29
C THR A 91 -28.47 6.33 21.63
N SER A 92 -27.93 5.56 20.70
CA SER A 92 -26.72 4.75 20.90
C SER A 92 -25.88 4.63 19.64
N GLY A 93 -24.58 4.43 19.84
CA GLY A 93 -23.64 4.13 18.76
C GLY A 93 -22.84 2.87 19.09
N THR A 94 -22.85 1.90 18.19
CA THR A 94 -22.07 0.65 18.31
C THR A 94 -20.95 0.59 17.27
N GLY A 95 -19.72 0.31 17.70
CA GLY A 95 -18.55 0.19 16.84
C GLY A 95 -17.23 0.22 17.61
N ASN A 96 -16.12 0.27 16.88
CA ASN A 96 -14.79 0.37 17.48
C ASN A 96 -14.47 1.78 17.98
N ASP A 97 -14.89 2.78 17.20
CA ASP A 97 -14.72 4.20 17.51
C ASP A 97 -16.09 4.86 17.47
N ARG A 98 -16.62 5.22 18.64
CA ARG A 98 -17.96 5.82 18.76
C ARG A 98 -17.99 6.94 19.78
N GLY A 99 -18.83 7.91 19.54
CA GLY A 99 -19.13 8.96 20.49
C GLY A 99 -20.51 9.55 20.32
N LEU A 100 -20.90 10.30 21.35
CA LEU A 100 -22.22 10.92 21.51
C LEU A 100 -22.06 12.40 21.86
N VAL A 101 -22.93 13.24 21.30
CA VAL A 101 -23.00 14.68 21.62
C VAL A 101 -24.10 14.93 22.65
N SER A 102 -23.70 15.32 23.86
CA SER A 102 -24.65 15.70 24.91
C SER A 102 -24.78 17.22 24.97
N ILE A 103 -25.90 17.75 24.48
CA ILE A 103 -26.26 19.17 24.64
C ILE A 103 -26.68 19.41 26.10
N LEU A 104 -26.09 20.41 26.75
CA LEU A 104 -26.28 20.66 28.18
C LEU A 104 -27.42 21.65 28.44
N ARG A 105 -28.17 21.39 29.51
CA ARG A 105 -29.16 22.36 30.05
C ARG A 105 -28.46 23.41 30.92
N PRO A 106 -29.01 24.63 31.12
CA PRO A 106 -28.34 25.75 31.79
C PRO A 106 -27.64 25.40 33.11
N GLU A 107 -28.33 24.69 34.00
CA GLU A 107 -27.82 24.31 35.33
C GLU A 107 -27.27 22.88 35.40
N GLN A 108 -27.09 22.23 34.25
CA GLN A 108 -26.58 20.86 34.22
C GLN A 108 -25.08 20.84 34.54
N SER A 109 -24.74 20.23 35.67
CA SER A 109 -23.36 20.03 36.15
C SER A 109 -22.87 18.59 36.04
N MET A 110 -23.76 17.66 35.63
CA MET A 110 -23.49 16.23 35.55
C MET A 110 -24.05 15.63 34.25
N CYS A 111 -23.29 14.74 33.63
CA CYS A 111 -23.71 13.92 32.50
C CYS A 111 -23.43 12.44 32.76
N THR A 112 -24.31 11.59 32.26
CA THR A 112 -24.24 10.13 32.42
C THR A 112 -24.40 9.45 31.08
N TRP A 113 -23.57 8.44 30.81
CA TRP A 113 -23.65 7.56 29.64
C TRP A 113 -23.57 6.11 30.08
N TYR A 114 -24.07 5.20 29.26
CA TYR A 114 -24.01 3.77 29.51
C TYR A 114 -23.10 3.10 28.48
N LEU A 115 -22.19 2.27 28.98
CA LEU A 115 -21.17 1.58 28.18
C LEU A 115 -21.38 0.07 28.28
N GLU A 116 -21.42 -0.59 27.14
CA GLU A 116 -21.53 -2.04 27.06
C GLU A 116 -20.67 -2.62 25.94
N SER A 117 -20.38 -3.91 26.05
CA SER A 117 -19.82 -4.70 24.95
C SER A 117 -20.59 -6.00 24.83
N LEU A 118 -20.90 -6.39 23.59
CA LEU A 118 -21.59 -7.65 23.30
C LEU A 118 -20.60 -8.82 23.13
N ASP A 119 -19.31 -8.53 23.09
CA ASP A 119 -18.24 -9.49 22.88
C ASP A 119 -18.07 -10.43 24.09
N ALA A 120 -17.71 -11.68 23.81
CA ALA A 120 -17.52 -12.69 24.86
C ALA A 120 -16.25 -12.46 25.70
N LYS A 121 -15.24 -11.82 25.11
CA LYS A 121 -13.97 -11.50 25.77
C LYS A 121 -14.03 -10.07 26.31
N PRO A 122 -13.38 -9.78 27.45
CA PRO A 122 -13.18 -8.41 27.93
C PRO A 122 -12.56 -7.52 26.84
N VAL A 123 -13.15 -6.37 26.59
CA VAL A 123 -12.68 -5.42 25.56
C VAL A 123 -11.90 -4.29 26.22
N GLN A 124 -10.62 -4.14 25.88
CA GLN A 124 -9.83 -2.99 26.30
C GLN A 124 -10.32 -1.73 25.58
N SER A 125 -10.69 -0.73 26.38
CA SER A 125 -11.30 0.49 25.89
C SER A 125 -10.63 1.72 26.49
N VAL A 126 -10.56 2.79 25.71
CA VAL A 126 -10.24 4.13 26.19
C VAL A 126 -11.43 5.04 25.94
N ALA A 127 -11.78 5.87 26.91
CA ALA A 127 -12.78 6.90 26.70
C ALA A 127 -12.31 8.26 27.21
N ILE A 128 -12.86 9.31 26.61
CA ILE A 128 -12.56 10.69 26.94
C ILE A 128 -13.80 11.57 26.71
N PRO A 129 -14.23 12.36 27.70
CA PRO A 129 -15.17 13.45 27.48
C PRO A 129 -14.45 14.74 27.09
N LEU A 130 -14.90 15.37 26.01
CA LEU A 130 -14.43 16.67 25.55
C LEU A 130 -15.54 17.72 25.71
N SER A 131 -15.17 18.92 26.14
CA SER A 131 -16.09 20.03 26.36
C SER A 131 -15.92 21.13 25.32
N TYR A 132 -17.05 21.67 24.85
CA TYR A 132 -17.09 22.74 23.86
C TYR A 132 -18.02 23.87 24.31
N SER A 133 -17.74 25.07 23.84
CA SER A 133 -18.49 26.29 24.16
C SER A 133 -19.59 26.57 23.13
N GLU A 134 -20.47 27.52 23.42
CA GLU A 134 -21.53 27.97 22.49
C GLU A 134 -21.02 28.51 21.15
N ARG A 135 -19.73 28.90 21.08
CA ARG A 135 -19.10 29.42 19.86
C ARG A 135 -18.44 28.33 19.03
N ASP A 136 -18.26 27.14 19.60
CA ASP A 136 -17.64 26.04 18.89
C ASP A 136 -18.68 25.36 18.00
N PRO A 137 -18.34 25.04 16.73
CA PRO A 137 -19.24 24.33 15.85
C PRO A 137 -19.59 22.94 16.41
N VAL A 138 -20.80 22.45 16.15
CA VAL A 138 -21.29 21.15 16.63
C VAL A 138 -21.07 20.09 15.54
N PRO A 139 -20.10 19.17 15.70
CA PRO A 139 -19.86 18.09 14.73
C PRO A 139 -21.12 17.22 14.55
N GLY A 140 -21.52 17.00 13.30
CA GLY A 140 -22.69 16.19 12.99
C GLY A 140 -24.05 16.80 13.35
N GLY A 141 -24.10 18.08 13.73
CA GLY A 141 -25.34 18.76 14.12
C GLY A 141 -26.38 18.93 13.00
N CYS A 142 -26.04 18.57 11.76
CA CYS A 142 -26.93 18.57 10.60
C CYS A 142 -26.94 17.19 9.93
N ASN A 143 -27.11 16.14 10.73
CA ASN A 143 -27.19 14.79 10.23
C ASN A 143 -28.57 14.50 9.59
N LEU A 144 -28.55 13.89 8.41
CA LEU A 144 -29.73 13.39 7.68
C LEU A 144 -29.53 11.95 7.19
N GLU A 145 -28.34 11.38 7.37
CA GLU A 145 -27.93 10.10 6.76
C GLU A 145 -27.78 8.97 7.79
N PHE A 146 -27.39 9.28 9.02
CA PHE A 146 -27.10 8.29 10.07
C PHE A 146 -28.18 8.26 11.17
N ASP A 147 -28.13 7.24 12.03
CA ASP A 147 -29.19 6.96 13.01
C ASP A 147 -29.27 7.97 14.16
N LEU A 148 -28.16 8.62 14.54
CA LEU A 148 -28.10 9.59 15.64
C LEU A 148 -28.57 10.97 15.19
N ASP A 149 -29.41 11.65 15.96
CA ASP A 149 -29.87 13.02 15.61
C ASP A 149 -28.70 14.01 15.42
N ILE A 150 -27.70 13.93 16.31
CA ILE A 150 -26.41 14.62 16.17
C ILE A 150 -25.32 13.55 16.15
N ASP A 151 -24.66 13.39 15.00
CA ASP A 151 -23.71 12.31 14.79
C ASP A 151 -22.26 12.81 14.62
N PRO A 152 -21.45 12.82 15.69
CA PRO A 152 -20.07 13.29 15.63
C PRO A 152 -19.11 12.24 15.06
N ASN A 153 -19.60 11.09 14.59
CA ASN A 153 -18.78 9.94 14.23
C ASN A 153 -18.30 9.98 12.78
N ILE A 154 -17.11 9.44 12.57
CA ILE A 154 -16.56 9.16 11.24
C ILE A 154 -16.81 7.70 10.93
N TYR A 155 -17.55 7.44 9.85
CA TYR A 155 -17.83 6.10 9.35
C TYR A 155 -16.75 5.68 8.35
N LEU A 156 -16.21 4.48 8.55
CA LEU A 156 -15.15 3.91 7.73
C LEU A 156 -15.67 2.74 6.89
N GLU A 157 -15.46 2.82 5.59
CA GLU A 157 -15.66 1.73 4.65
C GLU A 157 -14.33 1.46 3.95
N TYR A 158 -13.91 0.21 3.81
CA TYR A 158 -12.69 -0.11 3.08
C TYR A 158 -12.84 -1.36 2.24
N ASN A 159 -12.10 -1.36 1.13
CA ASN A 159 -11.88 -2.53 0.29
C ASN A 159 -10.37 -2.65 -0.05
N PHE A 160 -10.02 -3.57 -0.95
CA PHE A 160 -8.63 -3.79 -1.36
C PHE A 160 -7.96 -2.56 -2.02
N PHE A 161 -8.77 -1.70 -2.64
CA PHE A 161 -8.32 -0.53 -3.40
C PHE A 161 -8.31 0.73 -2.53
N GLU A 162 -9.44 1.05 -1.90
CA GLU A 162 -9.65 2.32 -1.21
C GLU A 162 -10.34 2.17 0.15
N THR A 163 -10.04 3.13 1.02
CA THR A 163 -10.66 3.37 2.32
C THR A 163 -11.37 4.70 2.25
N THR A 164 -12.68 4.70 2.42
CA THR A 164 -13.53 5.88 2.35
C THR A 164 -14.03 6.22 3.74
N ILE A 165 -13.86 7.49 4.11
CA ILE A 165 -14.44 8.06 5.32
C ILE A 165 -15.70 8.84 4.95
N LYS A 166 -16.74 8.77 5.79
CA LYS A 166 -17.99 9.53 5.67
C LYS A 166 -18.33 10.12 7.04
N PHE A 167 -18.90 11.31 7.06
CA PHE A 167 -19.32 11.95 8.31
C PHE A 167 -20.48 12.91 8.06
N ALA A 168 -21.30 13.17 9.08
CA ALA A 168 -22.42 14.09 8.98
C ALA A 168 -21.93 15.55 8.97
N PRO A 169 -22.56 16.46 8.20
CA PRO A 169 -22.26 17.89 8.26
C PRO A 169 -22.45 18.46 9.66
N ALA A 170 -21.58 19.41 10.03
CA ALA A 170 -21.66 20.14 11.29
C ALA A 170 -22.71 21.26 11.24
N ASN A 171 -23.12 21.72 12.41
CA ASN A 171 -23.91 22.94 12.58
C ASN A 171 -23.13 24.01 13.34
N LEU A 172 -23.61 25.26 13.32
CA LEU A 172 -23.06 26.32 14.16
C LEU A 172 -23.30 26.02 15.64
N GLY A 173 -22.40 26.52 16.50
CA GLY A 173 -22.57 26.46 17.94
C GLY A 173 -23.76 27.30 18.40
N TYR A 174 -24.37 26.91 19.52
CA TYR A 174 -25.46 27.64 20.16
C TYR A 174 -25.40 27.51 21.68
N ALA A 175 -26.02 28.47 22.36
CA ALA A 175 -26.08 28.54 23.81
C ALA A 175 -26.97 27.43 24.41
N ARG A 176 -26.79 27.14 25.71
CA ARG A 176 -27.70 26.25 26.45
C ARG A 176 -29.15 26.78 26.35
N ASP A 177 -30.12 25.89 26.17
CA ASP A 177 -31.54 26.19 25.94
C ASP A 177 -31.90 27.00 24.67
N ALA A 178 -30.92 27.39 23.86
CA ALA A 178 -31.20 27.94 22.54
C ALA A 178 -31.58 26.82 21.55
N ALA A 179 -32.51 27.12 20.65
CA ALA A 179 -32.82 26.20 19.55
C ALA A 179 -31.62 26.12 18.59
N PRO A 180 -31.29 24.92 18.08
CA PRO A 180 -30.20 24.77 17.12
C PRO A 180 -30.49 25.59 15.85
N PRO A 181 -29.46 26.26 15.27
CA PRO A 181 -29.63 26.97 14.01
C PRO A 181 -30.13 26.04 12.91
N PRO A 182 -31.02 26.48 12.02
CA PRO A 182 -31.53 25.65 10.94
C PRO A 182 -30.42 25.30 9.92
N CYS A 183 -30.29 24.01 9.61
CA CYS A 183 -29.24 23.49 8.74
C CYS A 183 -29.28 24.03 7.30
N ASP A 184 -30.47 24.29 6.76
CA ASP A 184 -30.66 24.68 5.35
C ASP A 184 -31.42 26.02 5.17
N ALA A 185 -31.36 26.92 6.15
CA ALA A 185 -32.05 28.23 6.06
C ALA A 185 -31.40 29.24 5.09
N GLY A 186 -30.20 28.97 4.58
CA GLY A 186 -29.52 29.81 3.58
C GLY A 186 -28.04 29.48 3.43
N MET A 187 -27.37 30.06 2.43
CA MET A 187 -25.92 29.90 2.18
C MET A 187 -25.07 31.09 2.68
N GLY A 188 -25.66 31.96 3.51
CA GLY A 188 -25.02 33.18 4.01
C GLY A 188 -24.05 32.96 5.16
N LEU A 189 -23.52 34.06 5.71
CA LEU A 189 -22.60 34.07 6.85
C LEU A 189 -23.21 33.55 8.15
N GLU A 190 -24.54 33.59 8.30
CA GLU A 190 -25.23 33.12 9.51
C GLU A 190 -25.66 31.64 9.42
N SER A 191 -25.15 30.90 8.44
CA SER A 191 -25.46 29.48 8.27
C SER A 191 -24.23 28.59 8.33
N ARG A 192 -24.47 27.29 8.50
CA ARG A 192 -23.42 26.26 8.49
C ARG A 192 -22.58 26.25 7.21
N TRP A 193 -23.04 26.88 6.14
CA TRP A 193 -22.34 26.89 4.85
C TRP A 193 -20.99 27.62 4.90
N ARG A 194 -20.76 28.46 5.92
CA ARG A 194 -19.44 29.07 6.18
C ARG A 194 -18.39 28.10 6.71
N LEU A 195 -18.82 26.98 7.31
CA LEU A 195 -17.94 26.05 7.99
C LEU A 195 -17.03 25.33 6.98
N GLN A 196 -15.78 25.09 7.40
CA GLN A 196 -14.80 24.35 6.62
C GLN A 196 -14.38 23.09 7.38
N TYR A 197 -14.16 21.99 6.66
CA TYR A 197 -13.76 20.71 7.23
C TYR A 197 -12.33 20.39 6.84
N HIS A 198 -11.44 20.40 7.82
CA HIS A 198 -10.05 20.01 7.65
C HIS A 198 -9.92 18.52 7.93
N VAL A 199 -9.56 17.74 6.91
CA VAL A 199 -9.40 16.28 7.04
C VAL A 199 -7.94 15.96 7.33
N TYR A 200 -7.72 15.24 8.42
CA TYR A 200 -6.41 14.83 8.92
C TYR A 200 -6.22 13.33 8.83
N GLN A 201 -4.99 12.93 8.55
CA GLN A 201 -4.55 11.54 8.53
C GLN A 201 -3.32 11.37 9.41
N TYR A 202 -3.32 10.30 10.20
CA TYR A 202 -2.20 9.91 11.06
C TYR A 202 -1.89 8.43 10.89
N PHE A 203 -0.64 8.12 10.54
CA PHE A 203 -0.16 6.74 10.39
C PHE A 203 0.39 6.20 11.72
N LEU A 204 -0.04 5.00 12.10
CA LEU A 204 0.54 4.26 13.22
C LEU A 204 1.92 3.67 12.85
N PRO A 205 2.76 3.33 13.84
CA PRO A 205 4.00 2.61 13.58
C PRO A 205 3.79 1.33 12.75
N GLU A 206 4.64 1.12 11.75
CA GLU A 206 4.62 -0.10 10.94
C GLU A 206 4.91 -1.33 11.79
N ASN A 207 4.25 -2.45 11.45
CA ASN A 207 4.44 -3.76 12.10
C ASN A 207 4.05 -3.83 13.60
N ASP A 208 3.44 -2.78 14.15
CA ASP A 208 2.87 -2.79 15.49
C ASP A 208 1.35 -2.76 15.44
N LEU A 209 0.74 -3.91 15.75
CA LEU A 209 -0.71 -4.12 15.78
C LEU A 209 -1.21 -4.31 17.21
N THR A 210 -0.49 -3.83 18.22
CA THR A 210 -0.90 -3.97 19.63
C THR A 210 -2.00 -2.97 19.99
N GLU A 211 -2.91 -3.39 20.88
CA GLU A 211 -4.00 -2.54 21.37
C GLU A 211 -3.46 -1.29 22.06
N ASP A 212 -2.45 -1.45 22.93
CA ASP A 212 -1.88 -0.36 23.72
C ASP A 212 -1.31 0.77 22.86
N VAL A 213 -0.62 0.42 21.77
CA VAL A 213 -0.03 1.41 20.85
C VAL A 213 -1.14 2.19 20.15
N LEU A 214 -2.16 1.53 19.63
CA LEU A 214 -3.31 2.24 19.05
C LEU A 214 -3.95 3.20 20.06
N LEU A 215 -4.28 2.71 21.25
CA LEU A 215 -4.96 3.50 22.28
C LEU A 215 -4.10 4.68 22.77
N GLN A 216 -2.77 4.52 22.79
CA GLN A 216 -1.85 5.61 23.09
C GLN A 216 -1.83 6.67 21.98
N HIS A 217 -1.81 6.24 20.72
CA HIS A 217 -1.75 7.14 19.56
C HIS A 217 -3.09 7.86 19.30
N LEU A 218 -4.24 7.25 19.65
CA LEU A 218 -5.55 7.91 19.63
C LEU A 218 -5.58 9.19 20.48
N ARG A 219 -4.77 9.27 21.54
CA ARG A 219 -4.65 10.49 22.36
C ARG A 219 -4.19 11.70 21.54
N ARG A 220 -3.33 11.47 20.54
CA ARG A 220 -2.83 12.50 19.63
C ARG A 220 -3.87 12.92 18.59
N MET A 221 -4.95 12.15 18.47
CA MET A 221 -5.96 12.31 17.42
C MET A 221 -7.34 12.68 17.94
N ALA A 222 -7.53 12.91 19.25
CA ALA A 222 -8.83 13.28 19.82
C ALA A 222 -9.06 14.79 19.88
N GLN A 223 -8.11 15.54 20.44
CA GLN A 223 -8.26 16.98 20.68
C GLN A 223 -7.73 17.79 19.49
N VAL A 224 -8.41 18.89 19.13
CA VAL A 224 -8.05 19.76 18.00
C VAL A 224 -6.56 20.15 18.01
N ALA A 225 -6.05 20.66 19.15
CA ALA A 225 -4.65 21.07 19.26
C ALA A 225 -3.66 19.91 19.03
N GLN A 226 -3.99 18.71 19.51
CA GLN A 226 -3.15 17.52 19.34
C GLN A 226 -3.17 17.02 17.89
N VAL A 227 -4.34 17.02 17.27
CA VAL A 227 -4.49 16.62 15.86
C VAL A 227 -3.67 17.56 14.97
N MET A 228 -3.79 18.87 15.16
CA MET A 228 -3.06 19.87 14.38
C MET A 228 -1.53 19.77 14.57
N ALA A 229 -1.07 19.34 15.75
CA ALA A 229 0.36 19.22 16.05
C ALA A 229 0.98 17.91 15.52
N ASN A 230 0.21 16.82 15.42
CA ASN A 230 0.75 15.49 15.17
C ASN A 230 0.35 14.89 13.82
N ALA A 231 -0.76 15.33 13.22
CA ALA A 231 -1.31 14.73 12.00
C ALA A 231 -1.10 15.61 10.76
N VAL A 232 -1.16 14.98 9.59
CA VAL A 232 -1.03 15.68 8.31
C VAL A 232 -2.42 16.11 7.84
N LYS A 233 -2.61 17.41 7.61
CA LYS A 233 -3.81 17.94 6.94
C LYS A 233 -3.76 17.54 5.47
N VAL A 234 -4.67 16.67 5.04
CA VAL A 234 -4.71 16.15 3.67
C VAL A 234 -5.45 17.11 2.74
N LEU A 235 -6.57 17.67 3.20
CA LEU A 235 -7.41 18.55 2.40
C LEU A 235 -8.33 19.41 3.27
N THR A 236 -8.98 20.38 2.63
CA THR A 236 -10.08 21.17 3.18
C THR A 236 -11.32 20.95 2.33
N LEU A 237 -12.44 20.61 2.95
CA LEU A 237 -13.76 20.57 2.32
C LEU A 237 -14.55 21.81 2.71
N THR A 238 -15.33 22.30 1.78
CA THR A 238 -16.34 23.34 1.99
C THR A 238 -17.73 22.70 2.10
N ALA A 239 -18.75 23.48 2.46
CA ALA A 239 -20.12 22.98 2.49
C ALA A 239 -20.66 22.53 1.12
N ASN A 240 -20.04 22.95 0.01
CA ASN A 240 -20.37 22.47 -1.34
C ASN A 240 -19.77 21.10 -1.66
N ASP A 241 -18.76 20.68 -0.92
CA ASP A 241 -18.10 19.40 -1.13
C ASP A 241 -18.88 18.30 -0.40
N LYS A 242 -18.82 17.09 -0.94
CA LYS A 242 -19.37 15.91 -0.25
C LYS A 242 -18.56 15.65 1.03
N THR A 243 -19.22 15.33 2.14
CA THR A 243 -18.59 14.91 3.41
C THR A 243 -18.09 13.46 3.35
N SER A 244 -17.46 13.11 2.23
CA SER A 244 -16.86 11.80 2.00
C SER A 244 -15.52 11.95 1.28
N VAL A 245 -14.51 11.26 1.78
CA VAL A 245 -13.13 11.30 1.26
C VAL A 245 -12.58 9.89 1.16
N SER A 246 -11.96 9.58 0.03
CA SER A 246 -11.34 8.27 -0.23
C SER A 246 -9.82 8.36 -0.16
N PHE A 247 -9.20 7.31 0.37
CA PHE A 247 -7.77 7.13 0.55
C PHE A 247 -7.35 5.78 -0.01
N SER A 248 -6.09 5.62 -0.41
CA SER A 248 -5.56 4.33 -0.83
C SER A 248 -5.52 3.37 0.36
N SER A 249 -6.09 2.16 0.22
CA SER A 249 -6.10 1.18 1.32
C SER A 249 -4.72 0.60 1.56
N LEU A 250 -4.20 0.74 2.77
CA LEU A 250 -2.91 0.17 3.17
C LEU A 250 -3.17 -1.03 4.10
N ARG A 251 -3.14 -2.24 3.54
CA ARG A 251 -3.49 -3.45 4.30
C ARG A 251 -2.45 -3.72 5.38
N GLY A 252 -2.90 -3.90 6.63
CA GLY A 252 -2.04 -4.17 7.79
C GLY A 252 -1.33 -2.94 8.34
N GLN A 253 -1.49 -1.77 7.70
CA GLN A 253 -0.96 -0.50 8.19
C GLN A 253 -2.07 0.23 8.94
N GLY A 254 -1.84 0.55 10.21
CA GLY A 254 -2.80 1.31 11.01
C GLY A 254 -2.84 2.78 10.60
N VAL A 255 -4.05 3.30 10.41
CA VAL A 255 -4.32 4.71 10.08
C VAL A 255 -5.46 5.23 10.95
N ILE A 256 -5.28 6.41 11.53
CA ILE A 256 -6.32 7.15 12.24
C ILE A 256 -6.72 8.36 11.39
N TYR A 257 -8.01 8.50 11.14
CA TYR A 257 -8.60 9.65 10.46
C TYR A 257 -9.31 10.54 11.47
N ASN A 258 -9.17 11.85 11.30
CA ASN A 258 -10.01 12.81 12.02
C ASN A 258 -10.41 13.97 11.10
N VAL A 259 -11.54 14.58 11.40
CA VAL A 259 -12.04 15.78 10.73
C VAL A 259 -12.18 16.87 11.79
N ILE A 260 -11.61 18.04 11.51
CA ILE A 260 -11.81 19.24 12.34
C ILE A 260 -12.72 20.16 11.56
N VAL A 261 -13.86 20.50 12.13
CA VAL A 261 -14.70 21.59 11.63
C VAL A 261 -14.17 22.90 12.20
N TRP A 262 -13.94 23.87 11.32
CA TRP A 262 -13.44 25.19 11.64
C TRP A 262 -14.45 26.25 11.22
N ASP A 263 -14.71 27.19 12.12
CA ASP A 263 -15.52 28.37 11.85
C ASP A 263 -14.61 29.56 11.52
N PRO A 264 -14.59 30.03 10.26
CA PRO A 264 -13.76 31.16 9.86
C PRO A 264 -14.15 32.50 10.50
N LEU A 265 -15.41 32.67 10.92
CA LEU A 265 -15.88 33.93 11.49
C LEU A 265 -15.49 34.06 12.97
N LEU A 266 -15.73 33.00 13.74
CA LEU A 266 -15.47 32.97 15.18
C LEU A 266 -14.06 32.49 15.52
N ASN A 267 -13.33 31.96 14.53
CA ASN A 267 -12.03 31.33 14.68
C ASN A 267 -12.00 30.22 15.75
N THR A 268 -13.10 29.47 15.82
CA THR A 268 -13.31 28.34 16.72
C THR A 268 -13.31 27.03 15.94
N SER A 269 -13.12 25.91 16.62
CA SER A 269 -13.04 24.61 15.96
C SER A 269 -13.41 23.47 16.89
N ALA A 270 -14.05 22.45 16.33
CA ALA A 270 -14.35 21.22 17.03
C ALA A 270 -13.86 20.00 16.22
N ALA A 271 -13.45 18.95 16.91
CA ALA A 271 -13.04 17.70 16.30
C ALA A 271 -14.21 16.71 16.27
N TYR A 272 -14.33 15.99 15.17
CA TYR A 272 -15.14 14.78 15.10
C TYR A 272 -14.48 13.66 15.93
N VAL A 273 -15.23 12.60 16.22
CA VAL A 273 -14.69 11.40 16.85
C VAL A 273 -13.74 10.74 15.86
N PRO A 274 -12.45 10.56 16.20
CA PRO A 274 -11.49 9.95 15.30
C PRO A 274 -11.85 8.49 15.06
N ALA A 275 -11.57 7.99 13.85
CA ALA A 275 -11.82 6.60 13.50
C ALA A 275 -10.55 5.95 12.92
N HIS A 276 -10.24 4.72 13.35
CA HIS A 276 -9.06 3.99 12.86
C HIS A 276 -9.40 2.75 12.04
N THR A 277 -8.45 2.36 11.19
CA THR A 277 -8.53 1.11 10.44
C THR A 277 -7.13 0.61 10.10
N TYR A 278 -7.04 -0.71 9.88
CA TYR A 278 -5.87 -1.40 9.33
C TYR A 278 -6.13 -1.91 7.90
N ALA A 279 -7.28 -1.56 7.31
CA ALA A 279 -7.79 -2.07 6.03
C ALA A 279 -7.77 -3.62 5.93
N CYS A 280 -7.97 -4.29 7.07
CA CYS A 280 -8.02 -5.74 7.23
C CYS A 280 -8.82 -6.10 8.48
N ARG A 281 -9.15 -7.39 8.62
CA ARG A 281 -9.82 -7.93 9.81
C ARG A 281 -8.81 -8.72 10.65
N PHE A 282 -8.87 -8.58 11.98
CA PHE A 282 -8.00 -9.31 12.90
C PHE A 282 -8.37 -10.80 13.00
N GLU A 283 -9.66 -11.11 13.01
CA GLU A 283 -10.16 -12.48 13.21
C GLU A 283 -10.29 -13.30 11.92
N ALA A 284 -9.82 -12.79 10.78
CA ALA A 284 -9.90 -13.52 9.51
C ALA A 284 -8.91 -14.69 9.48
N LEU A 285 -9.42 -15.92 9.26
CA LEU A 285 -8.64 -17.16 9.11
C LEU A 285 -7.59 -17.07 8.00
N GLU A 286 -7.92 -16.44 6.87
CA GLU A 286 -6.99 -16.21 5.75
C GLU A 286 -6.83 -14.71 5.48
N GLY A 287 -5.58 -14.24 5.49
CA GLY A 287 -5.29 -12.84 5.20
C GLY A 287 -5.78 -11.86 6.28
N GLY A 288 -5.68 -12.26 7.56
CA GLY A 288 -5.85 -11.32 8.67
C GLY A 288 -4.78 -10.22 8.66
N CYS A 289 -4.91 -9.26 9.58
CA CYS A 289 -3.98 -8.13 9.70
C CYS A 289 -2.53 -8.53 10.01
N SER A 290 -2.33 -9.66 10.69
CA SER A 290 -1.00 -10.20 10.99
C SER A 290 -0.35 -10.92 9.80
N SER A 291 -1.08 -11.17 8.71
CA SER A 291 -0.58 -11.89 7.54
C SER A 291 0.05 -10.93 6.52
N LEU A 292 1.39 -10.87 6.52
CA LEU A 292 2.21 -10.18 5.51
C LEU A 292 2.13 -10.89 4.15
N GLY A 293 1.02 -10.73 3.43
CA GLY A 293 0.82 -11.24 2.08
C GLY A 293 0.67 -12.77 1.96
N ARG A 294 0.23 -13.23 0.78
CA ARG A 294 0.06 -14.66 0.49
C ARG A 294 1.41 -15.32 0.19
N VAL A 295 1.52 -16.62 0.50
CA VAL A 295 2.72 -17.42 0.18
C VAL A 295 3.02 -17.42 -1.32
N SER A 296 2.00 -17.47 -2.17
CA SER A 296 2.13 -17.39 -3.63
C SER A 296 2.81 -16.09 -4.08
N THR A 297 2.43 -14.95 -3.49
CA THR A 297 3.03 -13.63 -3.74
C THR A 297 4.50 -13.60 -3.33
N LYS A 298 4.84 -14.16 -2.16
CA LYS A 298 6.22 -14.27 -1.65
C LYS A 298 7.10 -15.09 -2.60
N VAL A 299 6.63 -16.28 -3.01
CA VAL A 299 7.38 -17.14 -3.95
C VAL A 299 7.57 -16.45 -5.30
N PHE A 300 6.54 -15.80 -5.82
CA PHE A 300 6.62 -15.09 -7.09
C PHE A 300 7.64 -13.94 -7.04
N PHE A 301 7.52 -13.03 -6.06
CA PHE A 301 8.40 -11.87 -5.99
C PHE A 301 9.83 -12.24 -5.62
N THR A 302 10.07 -13.29 -4.83
CA THR A 302 11.45 -13.76 -4.57
C THR A 302 12.14 -14.27 -5.82
N LEU A 303 11.48 -15.13 -6.61
CA LEU A 303 12.04 -15.61 -7.89
C LEU A 303 12.27 -14.44 -8.86
N PHE A 304 11.32 -13.51 -8.91
CA PHE A 304 11.41 -12.31 -9.74
C PHE A 304 12.55 -11.37 -9.28
N ALA A 305 12.79 -11.25 -7.97
CA ALA A 305 13.90 -10.48 -7.41
C ALA A 305 15.26 -11.13 -7.66
N LEU A 306 15.37 -12.47 -7.59
CA LEU A 306 16.61 -13.16 -7.95
C LEU A 306 16.99 -12.91 -9.41
N LEU A 307 16.00 -13.01 -10.31
CA LEU A 307 16.19 -12.71 -11.72
C LEU A 307 16.52 -11.21 -11.93
N GLY A 308 15.81 -10.30 -11.27
CA GLY A 308 16.05 -8.87 -11.38
C GLY A 308 17.40 -8.43 -10.80
N LEU A 309 17.87 -9.04 -9.72
CA LEU A 309 19.22 -8.82 -9.17
C LEU A 309 20.29 -9.26 -10.17
N PHE A 310 20.10 -10.40 -10.84
CA PHE A 310 20.99 -10.83 -11.91
C PHE A 310 21.01 -9.82 -13.06
N VAL A 311 19.83 -9.37 -13.52
CA VAL A 311 19.70 -8.34 -14.57
C VAL A 311 20.31 -7.00 -14.14
N CYS A 312 20.18 -6.62 -12.86
CA CYS A 312 20.73 -5.39 -12.30
C CYS A 312 22.26 -5.30 -12.41
N PHE A 313 22.98 -6.42 -12.27
CA PHE A 313 24.46 -6.42 -12.34
C PHE A 313 25.03 -6.93 -13.67
N PHE A 314 24.27 -7.76 -14.41
CA PHE A 314 24.77 -8.48 -15.58
C PHE A 314 23.85 -8.41 -16.81
N GLY A 315 22.71 -7.71 -16.73
CA GLY A 315 21.66 -7.72 -17.75
C GLY A 315 22.16 -7.36 -19.14
N HIS A 316 22.85 -6.22 -19.29
CA HIS A 316 23.37 -5.78 -20.60
C HIS A 316 24.33 -6.79 -21.24
N ARG A 317 25.14 -7.49 -20.42
CA ARG A 317 26.06 -8.54 -20.90
C ARG A 317 25.28 -9.77 -21.35
N PHE A 318 24.27 -10.17 -20.59
CA PHE A 318 23.41 -11.30 -20.89
C PHE A 318 22.10 -10.85 -21.55
N TRP A 319 22.24 -10.21 -22.71
CA TRP A 319 21.15 -9.60 -23.49
C TRP A 319 19.88 -10.47 -23.62
N LYS A 320 20.02 -11.78 -23.85
CA LYS A 320 18.86 -12.69 -23.94
C LYS A 320 18.05 -12.75 -22.65
N THR A 321 18.72 -12.76 -21.50
CA THR A 321 18.05 -12.81 -20.18
C THR A 321 17.37 -11.51 -19.85
N GLU A 322 17.97 -10.38 -20.24
CA GLU A 322 17.37 -9.07 -20.11
C GLU A 322 16.11 -8.94 -20.97
N LEU A 323 16.17 -9.32 -22.25
CA LEU A 323 15.00 -9.29 -23.13
C LEU A 323 13.86 -10.17 -22.59
N PHE A 324 14.19 -11.35 -22.05
CA PHE A 324 13.20 -12.19 -21.39
C PHE A 324 12.56 -11.46 -20.19
N PHE A 325 13.37 -10.84 -19.32
CA PHE A 325 12.90 -10.11 -18.15
C PHE A 325 12.01 -8.90 -18.50
N ILE A 326 12.42 -8.08 -19.47
CA ILE A 326 11.66 -6.92 -19.94
C ILE A 326 10.36 -7.36 -20.62
N GLY A 327 10.42 -8.36 -21.49
CA GLY A 327 9.22 -8.92 -22.14
C GLY A 327 8.25 -9.53 -21.12
N PHE A 328 8.77 -10.17 -20.07
CA PHE A 328 7.99 -10.69 -18.95
C PHE A 328 7.26 -9.58 -18.20
N ILE A 329 7.93 -8.49 -17.85
CA ILE A 329 7.30 -7.35 -17.17
C ILE A 329 6.22 -6.72 -18.05
N PHE A 330 6.57 -6.42 -19.30
CA PHE A 330 5.68 -5.71 -20.22
C PHE A 330 4.38 -6.49 -20.47
N MET A 331 4.50 -7.75 -20.89
CA MET A 331 3.33 -8.60 -21.16
C MET A 331 2.63 -9.02 -19.87
N GLY A 332 3.38 -9.34 -18.82
CA GLY A 332 2.81 -9.70 -17.52
C GLY A 332 1.93 -8.59 -16.94
N PHE A 333 2.41 -7.34 -16.94
CA PHE A 333 1.63 -6.22 -16.41
C PHE A 333 0.36 -5.95 -17.21
N PHE A 334 0.45 -5.91 -18.55
CA PHE A 334 -0.71 -5.68 -19.41
C PHE A 334 -1.77 -6.78 -19.26
N PHE A 335 -1.34 -8.04 -19.30
CA PHE A 335 -2.27 -9.16 -19.15
C PHE A 335 -2.80 -9.31 -17.74
N TYR A 336 -2.05 -8.96 -16.69
CA TYR A 336 -2.59 -8.92 -15.33
C TYR A 336 -3.81 -8.00 -15.23
N ILE A 337 -3.73 -6.82 -15.84
CA ILE A 337 -4.84 -5.88 -15.91
C ILE A 337 -6.02 -6.49 -16.68
N LEU A 338 -5.76 -7.04 -17.87
CA LEU A 338 -6.78 -7.63 -18.72
C LEU A 338 -7.50 -8.81 -18.03
N ILE A 339 -6.72 -9.75 -17.47
CA ILE A 339 -7.23 -10.91 -16.74
C ILE A 339 -8.08 -10.45 -15.55
N THR A 340 -7.59 -9.48 -14.77
CA THR A 340 -8.31 -9.01 -13.58
C THR A 340 -9.60 -8.26 -13.92
N ARG A 341 -9.63 -7.54 -15.06
CA ARG A 341 -10.83 -6.84 -15.52
C ARG A 341 -11.86 -7.77 -16.16
N LEU A 342 -11.42 -8.81 -16.87
CA LEU A 342 -12.30 -9.68 -17.67
C LEU A 342 -12.69 -10.98 -16.96
N THR A 343 -12.01 -11.38 -15.89
CA THR A 343 -12.22 -12.68 -15.24
C THR A 343 -12.38 -12.56 -13.73
N LEU A 344 -13.21 -13.45 -13.15
CA LEU A 344 -13.42 -13.56 -11.70
C LEU A 344 -12.49 -14.60 -11.06
N LEU A 345 -11.31 -14.82 -11.64
CA LEU A 345 -10.37 -15.84 -11.17
C LEU A 345 -9.85 -15.52 -9.76
N LYS A 346 -9.65 -16.57 -8.95
CA LYS A 346 -8.97 -16.45 -7.65
C LYS A 346 -7.57 -15.86 -7.83
N TYR A 347 -7.06 -15.17 -6.80
CA TYR A 347 -5.77 -14.47 -6.88
C TYR A 347 -4.62 -15.38 -7.31
N ASP A 348 -4.53 -16.60 -6.76
CA ASP A 348 -3.42 -17.51 -7.06
C ASP A 348 -3.46 -17.99 -8.53
N ALA A 349 -4.66 -18.25 -9.06
CA ALA A 349 -4.84 -18.58 -10.47
C ALA A 349 -4.48 -17.39 -11.39
N ARG A 350 -4.87 -16.16 -11.01
CA ARG A 350 -4.48 -14.94 -11.73
C ARG A 350 -2.97 -14.75 -11.77
N LEU A 351 -2.29 -14.97 -10.64
CA LEU A 351 -0.85 -14.84 -10.54
C LEU A 351 -0.13 -15.87 -11.41
N ILE A 352 -0.57 -17.13 -11.40
CA ILE A 352 -0.02 -18.20 -12.25
C ILE A 352 -0.21 -17.85 -13.73
N LEU A 353 -1.42 -17.44 -14.14
CA LEU A 353 -1.70 -17.09 -15.54
C LEU A 353 -0.90 -15.86 -15.99
N THR A 354 -0.68 -14.90 -15.10
CA THR A 354 0.17 -13.74 -15.37
C THR A 354 1.62 -14.17 -15.57
N ALA A 355 2.13 -15.10 -14.76
CA ALA A 355 3.48 -15.63 -14.88
C ALA A 355 3.68 -16.42 -16.18
N THR A 356 2.68 -17.22 -16.61
CA THR A 356 2.76 -17.97 -17.87
C THR A 356 2.73 -17.04 -19.08
N VAL A 357 1.80 -16.09 -19.12
CA VAL A 357 1.69 -15.12 -20.22
C VAL A 357 2.92 -14.19 -20.26
N GLY A 358 3.42 -13.75 -19.10
CA GLY A 358 4.67 -13.02 -19.01
C GLY A 358 5.85 -13.82 -19.57
N SER A 359 5.96 -15.11 -19.23
CA SER A 359 7.03 -15.99 -19.74
C SER A 359 6.95 -16.15 -21.26
N VAL A 360 5.74 -16.32 -21.81
CA VAL A 360 5.52 -16.34 -23.26
C VAL A 360 5.93 -15.01 -23.90
N GLY A 361 5.60 -13.88 -23.26
CA GLY A 361 6.01 -12.54 -23.68
C GLY A 361 7.52 -12.34 -23.72
N GLY A 362 8.23 -12.81 -22.69
CA GLY A 362 9.69 -12.81 -22.63
C GLY A 362 10.31 -13.64 -23.75
N ILE A 363 9.83 -14.86 -23.97
CA ILE A 363 10.29 -15.74 -25.07
C ILE A 363 10.01 -15.09 -26.43
N PHE A 364 8.84 -14.48 -26.60
CA PHE A 364 8.46 -13.80 -27.83
C PHE A 364 9.40 -12.63 -28.13
N LEU A 365 9.72 -11.78 -27.16
CA LEU A 365 10.64 -10.66 -27.37
C LEU A 365 12.05 -11.14 -27.73
N VAL A 366 12.54 -12.19 -27.08
CA VAL A 366 13.81 -12.84 -27.43
C VAL A 366 13.78 -13.42 -28.85
N ALA A 367 12.68 -14.06 -29.25
CA ALA A 367 12.51 -14.64 -30.57
C ALA A 367 12.47 -13.58 -31.68
N VAL A 368 11.78 -12.46 -31.44
CA VAL A 368 11.72 -11.31 -32.34
C VAL A 368 13.11 -10.72 -32.54
N TRP A 369 13.85 -10.46 -31.45
CA TRP A 369 15.24 -10.02 -31.55
C TRP A 369 16.11 -11.04 -32.29
N TRP A 370 15.98 -12.33 -31.97
CA TRP A 370 16.80 -13.36 -32.59
C TRP A 370 16.57 -13.45 -34.10
N ARG A 371 15.30 -13.38 -34.52
CA ARG A 371 14.87 -13.53 -35.91
C ARG A 371 15.18 -12.30 -36.76
N PHE A 372 14.87 -11.11 -36.27
CA PHE A 372 14.91 -9.86 -37.04
C PHE A 372 16.09 -8.95 -36.70
N GLY A 373 16.75 -9.16 -35.55
CA GLY A 373 17.82 -8.28 -35.07
C GLY A 373 17.36 -6.85 -34.75
N THR A 374 16.05 -6.62 -34.63
CA THR A 374 15.47 -5.29 -34.45
C THR A 374 15.73 -4.75 -33.05
N LEU A 375 16.78 -3.95 -32.90
CA LEU A 375 17.14 -3.29 -31.64
C LEU A 375 16.10 -2.24 -31.22
N ALA A 376 15.57 -1.46 -32.17
CA ALA A 376 14.64 -0.36 -31.87
C ALA A 376 13.41 -0.81 -31.08
N LEU A 377 12.74 -1.89 -31.50
CA LEU A 377 11.56 -2.43 -30.82
C LEU A 377 11.88 -2.92 -29.40
N CYS A 378 13.00 -3.63 -29.24
CA CYS A 378 13.44 -4.13 -27.93
C CYS A 378 13.75 -2.99 -26.97
N MET A 379 14.44 -1.97 -27.47
CA MET A 379 14.81 -0.79 -26.70
C MET A 379 13.60 0.10 -26.37
N LEU A 380 12.60 0.13 -27.25
CA LEU A 380 11.32 0.78 -26.95
C LEU A 380 10.64 0.08 -25.76
N CYS A 381 10.55 -1.25 -25.74
CA CYS A 381 9.99 -1.99 -24.60
C CYS A 381 10.79 -1.72 -23.31
N ALA A 382 12.12 -1.76 -23.36
CA ALA A 382 12.97 -1.47 -22.19
C ALA A 382 12.80 -0.02 -21.69
N GLY A 383 12.71 0.94 -22.61
CA GLY A 383 12.49 2.34 -22.29
C GLY A 383 11.10 2.62 -21.74
N LEU A 384 10.06 1.95 -22.25
CA LEU A 384 8.70 2.04 -21.73
C LEU A 384 8.58 1.48 -20.31
N VAL A 385 9.27 0.37 -19.99
CA VAL A 385 9.27 -0.18 -18.63
C VAL A 385 9.96 0.78 -17.65
N LEU A 386 11.11 1.35 -18.03
CA LEU A 386 11.76 2.37 -17.22
C LEU A 386 10.91 3.64 -17.09
N GLY A 387 10.34 4.11 -18.20
CA GLY A 387 9.43 5.26 -18.24
C GLY A 387 8.19 5.07 -17.38
N PHE A 388 7.62 3.86 -17.37
CA PHE A 388 6.50 3.51 -16.50
C PHE A 388 6.89 3.64 -15.03
N LEU A 389 8.06 3.11 -14.64
CA LEU A 389 8.54 3.20 -13.26
C LEU A 389 8.84 4.64 -12.85
N VAL A 390 9.44 5.44 -13.72
CA VAL A 390 9.68 6.88 -13.48
C VAL A 390 8.35 7.62 -13.33
N SER A 391 7.40 7.39 -14.24
CA SER A 391 6.07 8.00 -14.17
C SER A 391 5.35 7.61 -12.87
N ALA A 392 5.33 6.32 -12.53
CA ALA A 392 4.77 5.81 -11.29
C ALA A 392 5.41 6.48 -10.06
N ALA A 393 6.74 6.64 -10.04
CA ALA A 393 7.45 7.32 -8.97
C ALA A 393 7.10 8.82 -8.89
N THR A 394 6.90 9.51 -10.01
CA THR A 394 6.49 10.92 -9.99
C THR A 394 5.10 11.11 -9.38
N PHE A 395 4.13 10.25 -9.74
CA PHE A 395 2.77 10.29 -9.19
C PHE A 395 2.66 9.71 -7.76
N PHE A 396 3.69 9.02 -7.28
CA PHE A 396 3.78 8.61 -5.88
C PHE A 396 4.14 9.78 -4.94
N THR A 397 4.76 10.84 -5.48
CA THR A 397 5.02 12.08 -4.72
C THR A 397 3.73 12.87 -4.48
N PRO A 398 3.75 13.93 -3.63
CA PRO A 398 2.59 14.80 -3.42
C PRO A 398 2.01 15.41 -4.71
N LEU A 399 2.77 15.45 -5.80
CA LEU A 399 2.29 15.85 -7.12
C LEU A 399 1.09 15.02 -7.59
N GLY A 400 1.04 13.71 -7.29
CA GLY A 400 -0.06 12.85 -7.72
C GLY A 400 -1.39 13.13 -7.02
N ASN A 401 -1.37 13.82 -5.88
CA ASN A 401 -2.57 14.17 -5.11
C ASN A 401 -3.20 15.51 -5.50
N LEU A 402 -2.66 16.20 -6.52
CA LEU A 402 -3.24 17.43 -7.02
C LEU A 402 -4.64 17.19 -7.61
N LYS A 403 -5.56 18.13 -7.38
CA LYS A 403 -6.97 18.04 -7.82
C LYS A 403 -7.09 17.79 -9.33
N VAL A 404 -6.17 18.32 -10.13
CA VAL A 404 -6.13 18.15 -11.60
C VAL A 404 -6.00 16.68 -12.02
N PHE A 405 -5.26 15.87 -11.25
CA PHE A 405 -5.03 14.45 -11.58
C PHE A 405 -6.13 13.51 -11.11
N ARG A 406 -7.21 14.03 -10.51
CA ARG A 406 -8.43 13.25 -10.24
C ARG A 406 -9.22 12.97 -11.52
N ASP A 407 -9.01 13.76 -12.58
CA ASP A 407 -9.51 13.43 -13.91
C ASP A 407 -8.63 12.34 -14.54
N ASP A 408 -9.27 11.26 -15.01
CA ASP A 408 -8.56 10.13 -15.61
C ASP A 408 -7.94 10.46 -16.97
N GLY A 409 -8.60 11.31 -17.77
CA GLY A 409 -8.05 11.75 -19.05
C GLY A 409 -6.74 12.49 -18.85
N VAL A 410 -6.74 13.49 -17.95
CA VAL A 410 -5.54 14.26 -17.63
C VAL A 410 -4.44 13.38 -17.02
N PHE A 411 -4.80 12.49 -16.09
CA PHE A 411 -3.84 11.57 -15.48
C PHE A 411 -3.20 10.63 -16.49
N TRP A 412 -3.98 9.88 -17.27
CA TRP A 412 -3.44 8.87 -18.18
C TRP A 412 -2.67 9.48 -19.34
N VAL A 413 -3.07 10.65 -19.84
CA VAL A 413 -2.32 11.40 -20.86
C VAL A 413 -0.98 11.84 -20.29
N THR A 414 -0.96 12.49 -19.12
CA THR A 414 0.28 12.95 -18.47
C THR A 414 1.20 11.77 -18.15
N PHE A 415 0.65 10.70 -17.58
CA PHE A 415 1.37 9.47 -17.26
C PHE A 415 2.01 8.84 -18.51
N SER A 416 1.27 8.80 -19.62
CA SER A 416 1.76 8.26 -20.89
C SER A 416 2.83 9.15 -21.51
N CYS A 417 2.68 10.48 -21.44
CA CYS A 417 3.70 11.42 -21.90
C CYS A 417 5.02 11.25 -21.16
N ILE A 418 5.00 11.16 -19.82
CA ILE A 418 6.21 10.90 -19.01
C ILE A 418 6.82 9.54 -19.37
N THR A 419 5.98 8.51 -19.55
CA THR A 419 6.42 7.17 -19.91
C THR A 419 7.10 7.13 -21.29
N LEU A 420 6.58 7.87 -22.28
CA LEU A 420 7.13 7.96 -23.63
C LEU A 420 8.34 8.89 -23.73
N PHE A 421 8.45 9.89 -22.84
CA PHE A 421 9.56 10.82 -22.83
C PHE A 421 10.91 10.11 -22.64
N ILE A 422 10.97 9.13 -21.74
CA ILE A 422 12.20 8.37 -21.46
C ILE A 422 12.78 7.67 -22.71
N PRO A 423 12.07 6.78 -23.42
CA PRO A 423 12.61 6.15 -24.62
C PRO A 423 12.98 7.17 -25.71
N VAL A 424 12.22 8.27 -25.87
CA VAL A 424 12.50 9.32 -26.86
C VAL A 424 13.82 10.04 -26.58
N VAL A 425 14.05 10.46 -25.33
CA VAL A 425 15.29 11.16 -24.93
C VAL A 425 16.52 10.27 -25.15
N PHE A 426 16.40 8.98 -24.89
CA PHE A 426 17.51 8.06 -25.04
C PHE A 426 17.61 7.37 -26.41
N LEU A 427 16.85 7.80 -27.43
CA LEU A 427 16.96 7.25 -28.79
C LEU A 427 18.40 7.33 -29.34
N GLY A 428 19.12 8.41 -29.03
CA GLY A 428 20.52 8.59 -29.43
C GLY A 428 21.52 7.77 -28.61
N CYS A 429 21.11 7.18 -27.48
CA CYS A 429 21.99 6.53 -26.51
C CYS A 429 21.36 5.23 -25.96
N LEU A 430 20.94 4.34 -26.86
CA LEU A 430 20.25 3.08 -26.52
C LEU A 430 21.02 2.21 -25.51
N ARG A 431 22.36 2.20 -25.59
CA ARG A 431 23.19 1.48 -24.62
C ARG A 431 23.01 1.99 -23.19
N ILE A 432 22.94 3.30 -23.01
CA ILE A 432 22.77 3.93 -21.69
C ILE A 432 21.36 3.63 -21.17
N LEU A 433 20.34 3.78 -22.03
CA LEU A 433 18.96 3.41 -21.70
C LEU A 433 18.90 1.99 -21.14
N ASN A 434 19.55 1.05 -21.82
CA ASN A 434 19.54 -0.33 -21.46
C ASN A 434 20.14 -0.61 -20.08
N ILE A 435 21.32 -0.03 -19.83
CA ILE A 435 22.03 -0.19 -18.56
C ILE A 435 21.24 0.47 -17.42
N LEU A 436 20.63 1.63 -17.67
CA LEU A 436 19.75 2.30 -16.71
C LEU A 436 18.51 1.46 -16.40
N THR A 437 17.82 0.94 -17.42
CA THR A 437 16.66 0.06 -17.23
C THR A 437 17.05 -1.16 -16.42
N CYS A 438 18.14 -1.85 -16.77
CA CYS A 438 18.65 -2.99 -16.01
C CYS A 438 18.87 -2.64 -14.53
N GLY A 439 19.62 -1.58 -14.26
CA GLY A 439 19.99 -1.19 -12.90
C GLY A 439 18.80 -0.76 -12.06
N VAL A 440 17.94 0.12 -12.58
CA VAL A 440 16.81 0.69 -11.83
C VAL A 440 15.66 -0.30 -11.70
N VAL A 441 15.23 -0.92 -12.80
CA VAL A 441 14.09 -1.86 -12.79
C VAL A 441 14.48 -3.19 -12.15
N GLY A 442 15.70 -3.67 -12.41
CA GLY A 442 16.21 -4.91 -11.79
C GLY A 442 16.44 -4.79 -10.29
N SER A 443 16.84 -3.61 -9.78
CA SER A 443 16.91 -3.38 -8.33
C SER A 443 15.54 -3.14 -7.70
N TYR A 444 14.60 -2.52 -8.42
CA TYR A 444 13.23 -2.31 -7.92
C TYR A 444 12.48 -3.65 -7.70
N SER A 445 12.78 -4.71 -8.46
CA SER A 445 12.18 -6.01 -8.17
C SER A 445 12.60 -6.59 -6.80
N VAL A 446 13.79 -6.21 -6.29
CA VAL A 446 14.22 -6.55 -4.92
C VAL A 446 13.37 -5.82 -3.90
N VAL A 447 13.04 -4.54 -4.14
CA VAL A 447 12.12 -3.76 -3.29
C VAL A 447 10.76 -4.45 -3.20
N LEU A 448 10.21 -4.88 -4.35
CA LEU A 448 8.94 -5.62 -4.38
C LEU A 448 8.99 -6.95 -3.61
N ALA A 449 10.13 -7.64 -3.62
CA ALA A 449 10.30 -8.84 -2.80
C ALA A 449 10.36 -8.52 -1.31
N VAL A 450 11.13 -7.51 -0.91
CA VAL A 450 11.22 -7.11 0.51
C VAL A 450 9.85 -6.74 1.07
N ASP A 451 9.04 -6.00 0.30
CA ASP A 451 7.66 -5.64 0.68
C ASP A 451 6.76 -6.85 0.97
N SER A 452 7.03 -8.00 0.33
CA SER A 452 6.27 -9.23 0.60
C SER A 452 6.61 -9.88 1.96
N TYR A 453 7.70 -9.47 2.61
CA TYR A 453 8.15 -9.98 3.91
C TYR A 453 8.13 -8.93 5.02
N MET A 454 8.14 -7.65 4.68
CA MET A 454 8.19 -6.53 5.61
C MET A 454 7.21 -5.45 5.16
N TYR A 455 6.57 -4.75 6.10
CA TYR A 455 5.75 -3.60 5.78
C TYR A 455 6.63 -2.49 5.21
N THR A 456 6.38 -2.08 3.96
CA THR A 456 7.00 -0.92 3.33
C THR A 456 5.97 -0.19 2.46
N SER A 457 6.19 1.08 2.21
CA SER A 457 5.34 1.88 1.32
C SER A 457 5.79 1.85 -0.14
N LEU A 458 7.00 1.38 -0.44
CA LEU A 458 7.62 1.55 -1.75
C LEU A 458 6.99 0.69 -2.86
N SER A 459 6.37 -0.44 -2.53
CA SER A 459 5.62 -1.22 -3.53
C SER A 459 4.39 -0.47 -4.08
N TYR A 460 3.88 0.49 -3.30
CA TYR A 460 2.76 1.34 -3.70
C TYR A 460 3.07 2.30 -4.84
N ILE A 461 4.36 2.51 -5.18
CA ILE A 461 4.77 3.21 -6.40
C ILE A 461 4.07 2.59 -7.61
N THR A 462 4.21 1.27 -7.80
CA THR A 462 3.57 0.57 -8.91
C THR A 462 2.15 0.09 -8.58
N LEU A 463 1.86 -0.23 -7.31
CA LEU A 463 0.54 -0.74 -6.93
C LEU A 463 -0.56 0.32 -7.06
N ASN A 464 -0.29 1.61 -6.77
CA ASN A 464 -1.30 2.66 -6.91
C ASN A 464 -1.72 2.85 -8.38
N VAL A 465 -0.76 2.82 -9.32
CA VAL A 465 -1.06 2.86 -10.77
C VAL A 465 -1.89 1.65 -11.18
N LEU A 466 -1.53 0.46 -10.67
CA LEU A 466 -2.28 -0.75 -10.93
C LEU A 466 -3.70 -0.68 -10.35
N ARG A 467 -3.88 -0.19 -9.12
CA ARG A 467 -5.19 0.01 -8.49
C ARG A 467 -6.06 0.95 -9.30
N ARG A 468 -5.50 2.05 -9.80
CA ARG A 468 -6.22 2.99 -10.69
C ARG A 468 -6.63 2.35 -12.02
N ALA A 469 -5.77 1.51 -12.60
CA ALA A 469 -6.11 0.79 -13.82
C ALA A 469 -7.24 -0.24 -13.62
N LEU A 470 -7.34 -0.81 -12.41
CA LEU A 470 -8.28 -1.86 -12.06
C LEU A 470 -9.63 -1.35 -11.51
N ASN A 471 -9.62 -0.25 -10.76
CA ASN A 471 -10.81 0.32 -10.13
C ASN A 471 -11.00 1.79 -10.55
N PRO A 472 -12.09 2.14 -11.27
CA PRO A 472 -12.34 3.52 -11.69
C PRO A 472 -12.58 4.48 -10.52
N ASP A 473 -13.06 3.99 -9.36
CA ASP A 473 -13.33 4.86 -8.20
C ASP A 473 -12.04 5.36 -7.53
N PHE A 474 -10.94 4.62 -7.70
CA PHE A 474 -9.63 4.95 -7.14
C PHE A 474 -9.07 6.29 -7.63
N ARG A 475 -9.61 6.87 -8.72
CA ARG A 475 -9.26 8.24 -9.17
C ARG A 475 -9.52 9.32 -8.11
N ARG A 476 -10.41 9.06 -7.14
CA ARG A 476 -10.74 9.98 -6.04
C ARG A 476 -9.87 9.75 -4.81
N ALA A 477 -9.14 8.64 -4.76
CA ALA A 477 -8.37 8.21 -3.60
C ALA A 477 -7.07 9.01 -3.48
N PHE A 478 -6.80 9.52 -2.27
CA PHE A 478 -5.48 10.06 -1.94
C PHE A 478 -4.47 8.93 -1.76
N THR A 479 -3.30 9.06 -2.39
CA THR A 479 -2.25 8.04 -2.40
C THR A 479 -1.16 8.28 -1.36
N SER A 480 -1.46 9.04 -0.30
CA SER A 480 -0.54 9.25 0.81
C SER A 480 -0.16 7.92 1.48
N VAL A 481 1.12 7.77 1.76
CA VAL A 481 1.70 6.60 2.43
C VAL A 481 2.52 7.05 3.65
N PRO A 482 2.72 6.18 4.65
CA PRO A 482 3.67 6.45 5.72
C PRO A 482 5.08 6.64 5.14
N SER A 483 5.87 7.48 5.80
CA SER A 483 7.31 7.62 5.54
C SER A 483 8.04 7.32 6.84
N GLN A 484 8.30 6.04 7.09
CA GLN A 484 8.92 5.54 8.30
C GLN A 484 10.36 5.09 8.06
N THR A 485 11.06 4.72 9.14
CA THR A 485 12.47 4.31 9.09
C THR A 485 12.72 3.18 8.10
N ASN A 486 11.80 2.21 8.00
CA ASN A 486 11.92 1.10 7.06
C ASN A 486 11.94 1.61 5.60
N ASP A 487 11.06 2.57 5.25
CA ASP A 487 11.03 3.16 3.91
C ASP A 487 12.34 3.85 3.57
N PHE A 488 12.91 4.62 4.50
CA PHE A 488 14.21 5.27 4.27
C PHE A 488 15.34 4.26 4.08
N VAL A 489 15.35 3.17 4.86
CA VAL A 489 16.34 2.11 4.72
C VAL A 489 16.20 1.41 3.37
N ILE A 490 14.98 1.03 2.96
CA ILE A 490 14.76 0.33 1.68
C ILE A 490 15.00 1.25 0.50
N LEU A 491 14.65 2.54 0.59
CA LEU A 491 14.97 3.54 -0.43
C LEU A 491 16.48 3.68 -0.61
N ALA A 492 17.25 3.73 0.49
CA ALA A 492 18.70 3.77 0.45
C ALA A 492 19.29 2.49 -0.16
N VAL A 493 18.77 1.31 0.20
CA VAL A 493 19.17 0.03 -0.39
C VAL A 493 18.88 0.00 -1.89
N TRP A 494 17.71 0.46 -2.32
CA TRP A 494 17.34 0.53 -3.73
C TRP A 494 18.30 1.44 -4.51
N ALA A 495 18.58 2.65 -3.99
CA ALA A 495 19.52 3.58 -4.61
C ALA A 495 20.93 2.97 -4.72
N MET A 496 21.43 2.33 -3.66
CA MET A 496 22.73 1.68 -3.65
C MET A 496 22.81 0.52 -4.65
N LEU A 497 21.78 -0.32 -4.73
CA LEU A 497 21.70 -1.40 -5.71
C LEU A 497 21.66 -0.85 -7.15
N ALA A 498 20.84 0.16 -7.42
CA ALA A 498 20.76 0.78 -8.74
C ALA A 498 22.10 1.39 -9.17
N VAL A 499 22.73 2.21 -8.32
CA VAL A 499 24.01 2.87 -8.63
C VAL A 499 25.13 1.85 -8.79
N SER A 500 25.22 0.85 -7.91
CA SER A 500 26.24 -0.20 -8.01
C SER A 500 26.05 -1.06 -9.28
N GLY A 501 24.81 -1.42 -9.62
CA GLY A 501 24.48 -2.13 -10.86
C GLY A 501 24.87 -1.34 -12.11
N ILE A 502 24.43 -0.08 -12.19
CA ILE A 502 24.74 0.83 -13.32
C ILE A 502 26.25 1.00 -13.48
N THR A 503 26.96 1.33 -12.40
CA THR A 503 28.41 1.56 -12.45
C THR A 503 29.19 0.30 -12.83
N LEU A 504 28.81 -0.87 -12.32
CA LEU A 504 29.43 -2.14 -12.67
C LEU A 504 29.24 -2.46 -14.16
N GLN A 505 28.01 -2.30 -14.68
CA GLN A 505 27.71 -2.57 -16.09
C GLN A 505 28.45 -1.61 -17.02
N ILE A 506 28.48 -0.30 -16.71
CA ILE A 506 29.24 0.68 -17.49
C ILE A 506 30.73 0.31 -17.54
N ARG A 507 31.32 -0.03 -16.39
CA ARG A 507 32.75 -0.38 -16.28
C ARG A 507 33.09 -1.65 -17.06
N ARG A 508 32.28 -2.70 -16.93
CA ARG A 508 32.53 -3.99 -17.59
C ARG A 508 32.40 -3.94 -19.11
N GLU A 509 31.52 -3.10 -19.61
CA GLU A 509 31.22 -3.04 -21.03
C GLU A 509 32.04 -1.96 -21.75
N ARG A 510 32.92 -1.25 -21.03
CA ARG A 510 33.81 -0.25 -21.62
C ARG A 510 34.67 -0.88 -22.71
N GLY A 511 34.71 -0.24 -23.89
CA GLY A 511 35.48 -0.73 -25.04
C GLY A 511 34.85 -1.89 -25.81
N ARG A 512 33.65 -2.35 -25.43
CA ARG A 512 32.90 -3.39 -26.16
C ARG A 512 31.83 -2.80 -27.07
N PRO A 513 31.41 -3.54 -28.14
CA PRO A 513 30.30 -3.12 -28.98
C PRO A 513 29.03 -2.94 -28.13
N PRO A 514 28.17 -1.97 -28.47
CA PRO A 514 27.02 -1.58 -27.64
C PRO A 514 25.93 -2.64 -27.56
N PHE A 515 25.82 -3.51 -28.56
CA PHE A 515 24.86 -4.61 -28.58
C PHE A 515 25.45 -5.82 -29.30
N PRO A 516 24.99 -7.05 -28.97
CA PRO A 516 25.38 -8.23 -29.71
C PRO A 516 24.94 -8.17 -31.17
N PRO A 517 25.74 -8.74 -32.10
CA PRO A 517 25.41 -8.80 -33.52
C PRO A 517 24.16 -9.65 -33.80
N HIS A 518 23.55 -9.45 -34.97
CA HIS A 518 22.32 -10.13 -35.39
C HIS A 518 22.51 -11.66 -35.41
N PRO A 519 21.87 -12.41 -34.48
CA PRO A 519 22.21 -13.80 -34.26
C PRO A 519 21.76 -14.71 -35.40
N TYR A 520 20.59 -14.47 -36.02
CA TYR A 520 20.18 -15.27 -37.17
C TYR A 520 21.04 -15.05 -38.43
N LYS A 521 21.56 -13.83 -38.66
CA LYS A 521 22.53 -13.59 -39.74
C LYS A 521 23.84 -14.35 -39.49
N LEU A 522 24.36 -14.29 -38.26
CA LEU A 522 25.52 -15.07 -37.85
C LEU A 522 25.29 -16.58 -38.00
N TRP A 523 24.14 -17.08 -37.53
CA TRP A 523 23.78 -18.49 -37.68
C TRP A 523 23.70 -18.91 -39.15
N LYS A 524 23.12 -18.07 -40.02
CA LYS A 524 23.06 -18.33 -41.45
C LYS A 524 24.47 -18.37 -42.07
N GLN A 525 25.31 -17.40 -41.74
CA GLN A 525 26.72 -17.35 -42.18
C GLN A 525 27.52 -18.55 -41.68
N GLU A 526 27.36 -18.97 -40.42
CA GLU A 526 28.00 -20.17 -39.88
C GLU A 526 27.49 -21.45 -40.52
N ARG A 527 26.19 -21.50 -40.86
CA ARG A 527 25.61 -22.66 -41.56
C ARG A 527 26.14 -22.75 -42.99
N GLU A 528 26.19 -21.63 -43.70
CA GLU A 528 26.80 -21.55 -45.03
C GLU A 528 28.29 -21.92 -44.96
N ARG A 529 29.05 -21.35 -44.02
CA ARG A 529 30.46 -21.67 -43.78
C ARG A 529 30.66 -23.17 -43.53
N ARG A 530 29.81 -23.78 -42.70
CA ARG A 530 29.85 -25.23 -42.46
C ARG A 530 29.64 -26.01 -43.74
N ILE A 531 28.69 -25.63 -44.60
CA ILE A 531 28.43 -26.33 -45.86
C ILE A 531 29.59 -26.15 -46.87
N THR A 532 30.19 -24.96 -46.93
CA THR A 532 31.19 -24.63 -47.97
C THR A 532 32.63 -24.96 -47.58
N ASN A 533 32.95 -25.05 -46.28
CA ASN A 533 34.31 -25.26 -45.80
C ASN A 533 34.56 -26.71 -45.41
N ILE A 534 35.00 -27.51 -46.39
CA ILE A 534 35.32 -28.94 -46.22
C ILE A 534 36.42 -29.18 -45.18
N LEU A 535 37.30 -28.20 -44.95
CA LEU A 535 38.38 -28.27 -43.97
C LEU A 535 37.94 -27.95 -42.54
N ASP A 536 36.69 -27.53 -42.32
CA ASP A 536 36.15 -27.33 -40.98
C ASP A 536 35.86 -28.71 -40.34
N PRO A 537 36.46 -29.05 -39.17
CA PRO A 537 36.19 -30.32 -38.50
C PRO A 537 34.70 -30.57 -38.24
N SER A 538 33.90 -29.49 -38.16
CA SER A 538 32.46 -29.57 -37.98
C SER A 538 31.67 -29.98 -39.23
N TYR A 539 32.29 -29.93 -40.41
CA TYR A 539 31.71 -30.42 -41.67
C TYR A 539 31.53 -31.93 -41.69
N HIS A 540 32.46 -32.66 -41.07
CA HIS A 540 32.44 -34.12 -40.99
C HIS A 540 31.51 -34.65 -39.89
N ILE A 541 30.87 -33.77 -39.11
CA ILE A 541 29.97 -34.21 -38.05
C ILE A 541 28.57 -34.46 -38.66
N PRO A 542 28.07 -35.70 -38.65
CA PRO A 542 26.78 -36.02 -39.26
C PRO A 542 25.62 -35.23 -38.62
N PRO A 543 24.53 -34.96 -39.37
CA PRO A 543 23.38 -34.25 -38.85
C PRO A 543 22.79 -34.90 -37.58
N LEU A 544 22.18 -34.09 -36.72
CA LEU A 544 21.64 -34.55 -35.42
C LEU A 544 20.67 -35.74 -35.57
N ARG A 545 19.90 -35.78 -36.65
CA ARG A 545 18.99 -36.88 -36.97
C ARG A 545 19.74 -38.20 -37.14
N GLU A 546 20.85 -38.21 -37.87
CA GLU A 546 21.69 -39.40 -38.09
C GLU A 546 22.45 -39.80 -36.82
N ARG A 547 22.89 -38.84 -36.00
CA ARG A 547 23.47 -39.15 -34.69
C ARG A 547 22.45 -39.78 -33.72
N LEU A 548 21.22 -39.28 -33.72
CA LEU A 548 20.14 -39.85 -32.93
C LEU A 548 19.74 -41.23 -33.46
N TYR A 549 19.64 -41.39 -34.78
CA TYR A 549 19.36 -42.68 -35.41
C TYR A 549 20.49 -43.68 -35.13
N GLY A 550 21.75 -43.27 -35.25
CA GLY A 550 22.94 -44.08 -34.97
C GLY A 550 23.03 -44.51 -33.50
N ARG A 551 22.66 -43.63 -32.56
CA ARG A 551 22.54 -43.99 -31.13
C ARG A 551 21.36 -44.93 -30.88
N LEU A 552 20.23 -44.72 -31.54
CA LEU A 552 19.06 -45.60 -31.45
C LEU A 552 19.35 -46.99 -32.04
N THR A 553 20.11 -47.07 -33.14
CA THR A 553 20.53 -48.34 -33.74
C THR A 553 21.57 -49.04 -32.87
N GLN A 554 22.54 -48.32 -32.28
CA GLN A 554 23.47 -48.90 -31.30
C GLN A 554 22.74 -49.48 -30.08
N ILE A 555 21.73 -48.77 -29.57
CA ILE A 555 20.89 -49.28 -28.47
C ILE A 555 20.10 -50.51 -28.94
N LYS A 556 19.57 -50.49 -30.16
CA LYS A 556 18.83 -51.62 -30.74
C LYS A 556 19.71 -52.85 -30.98
N ASP A 557 20.97 -52.66 -31.38
CA ASP A 557 21.96 -53.72 -31.55
C ASP A 557 22.43 -54.28 -30.21
N LEU A 558 22.47 -53.45 -29.14
CA LEU A 558 22.72 -53.91 -27.77
C LEU A 558 21.62 -54.86 -27.23
N PHE A 559 20.41 -54.79 -27.79
CA PHE A 559 19.30 -55.70 -27.48
C PHE A 559 19.17 -56.88 -28.45
N ARG A 560 20.04 -56.98 -29.46
CA ARG A 560 20.08 -58.12 -30.37
C ARG A 560 21.08 -59.15 -29.83
N LYS A 561 20.54 -60.16 -29.15
CA LYS A 561 21.25 -61.35 -28.65
C LYS A 561 22.34 -61.81 -29.62
N GLU A 562 23.57 -61.93 -29.12
CA GLU A 562 24.71 -62.55 -29.79
C GLU A 562 24.32 -63.93 -30.36
N GLN A 563 24.52 -64.13 -31.66
CA GLN A 563 24.67 -65.47 -32.23
C GLN A 563 26.13 -65.90 -32.03
N PRO A 564 26.39 -67.17 -31.66
CA PRO A 564 27.72 -67.62 -31.28
C PRO A 564 28.68 -67.61 -32.47
N ALA A 565 29.91 -67.21 -32.19
CA ALA A 565 31.03 -67.16 -33.11
C ALA A 565 31.26 -68.51 -33.83
N GLY A 566 31.10 -68.50 -35.16
CA GLY A 566 31.69 -69.49 -36.05
C GLY A 566 33.01 -68.95 -36.58
N GLU A 567 34.06 -69.74 -36.45
CA GLU A 567 35.42 -69.50 -36.93
C GLU A 567 35.50 -68.77 -38.27
N ARG A 568 36.36 -67.75 -38.35
CA ARG A 568 37.14 -67.46 -39.56
C ARG A 568 38.41 -66.69 -39.22
N THR A 569 39.48 -67.21 -39.81
CA THR A 569 40.90 -66.88 -39.72
C THR A 569 41.25 -65.42 -40.08
N PRO A 570 42.39 -64.90 -39.61
CA PRO A 570 42.84 -63.57 -40.00
C PRO A 570 43.54 -63.65 -41.36
N LEU A 571 43.14 -62.82 -42.31
CA LEU A 571 43.95 -62.47 -43.45
C LEU A 571 43.99 -60.96 -43.60
N LEU A 572 45.21 -60.45 -43.46
CA LEU A 572 45.67 -59.15 -43.93
C LEU A 572 45.39 -58.99 -45.43
N LEU A 573 44.72 -57.89 -45.79
CA LEU A 573 45.15 -56.93 -46.82
C LEU A 573 44.33 -55.65 -46.73
#